data_AF-A0A8S0FWH4-F1
#
_entry.id   AF-A0A8S0FWH4-F1
#
_cell.length_a   1.000
_cell.length_b   1.000
_cell.length_c   1.000
_cell.angle_alpha   90.00
_cell.angle_beta   90.00
_cell.angle_gamma   90.00
#
_symmetry.space_group_name_H-M   'P 1'
#
loop_
_entity.id
_entity.type
_entity.pdbx_description
1 polymer ?
#
loop_
_entity_poly.entity_id
_entity_poly.type
_entity_poly.pdbx_seq_one_letter_code
_entity_poly.pdbx_strand_id
1 'polypeptide(L)'
;MAMEWKLALPLHPEYRTLPMVWYVPPLSPIQSAADAGELGSNGILPDVESLRIPVQYLANLLTAGDTKPVLRALKRMLAMRHYKRAETVDGKVDTRALEEVGLTEAQAQEMYRYLAIANYEDRFVVPQQSS
;
A
#
# COMPACT_ATOMS: atom_id res chain seq x y z
N MET A 1 -6.03 -2.02 -8.40
CA MET A 1 -5.60 -0.93 -7.47
C MET A 1 -6.70 -0.37 -6.55
N ALA A 2 -7.72 0.32 -7.08
CA ALA A 2 -8.75 0.97 -6.24
C ALA A 2 -9.78 -0.01 -5.65
N MET A 3 -10.35 -0.89 -6.49
CA MET A 3 -11.47 -1.75 -6.10
C MET A 3 -11.05 -3.02 -5.36
N GLU A 4 -10.09 -3.76 -5.91
CA GLU A 4 -9.68 -5.06 -5.37
C GLU A 4 -8.69 -4.91 -4.20
N TRP A 5 -7.55 -4.27 -4.47
CA TRP A 5 -6.48 -4.16 -3.47
C TRP A 5 -6.64 -3.00 -2.50
N LYS A 6 -7.60 -2.09 -2.72
CA LYS A 6 -7.88 -0.93 -1.85
C LYS A 6 -6.63 -0.08 -1.56
N LEU A 7 -5.77 0.09 -2.56
CA LEU A 7 -4.51 0.86 -2.43
C LEU A 7 -4.67 2.30 -2.89
N ALA A 8 -5.46 2.53 -3.95
CA ALA A 8 -5.70 3.86 -4.47
C ALA A 8 -6.91 4.49 -3.76
N LEU A 9 -6.80 5.76 -3.41
CA LEU A 9 -7.78 6.55 -2.66
C LEU A 9 -8.08 7.86 -3.42
N PRO A 10 -9.32 8.36 -3.39
CA PRO A 10 -9.69 9.61 -4.07
C PRO A 10 -9.01 10.82 -3.42
N LEU A 11 -8.72 11.86 -4.21
CA LEU A 11 -8.21 13.13 -3.67
C LEU A 11 -9.38 14.00 -3.19
N HIS A 12 -9.33 14.47 -1.94
CA HIS A 12 -10.35 15.33 -1.32
C HIS A 12 -11.80 14.89 -1.59
N PRO A 13 -12.20 13.65 -1.19
CA PRO A 13 -13.56 13.17 -1.41
C PRO A 13 -14.64 14.03 -0.75
N GLU A 14 -14.30 14.82 0.27
CA GLU A 14 -15.17 15.78 0.95
C GLU A 14 -15.71 16.89 0.03
N TYR A 15 -15.07 17.14 -1.12
CA TYR A 15 -15.57 18.08 -2.12
C TYR A 15 -16.78 17.54 -2.91
N ARG A 16 -17.11 16.25 -2.76
CA ARG A 16 -18.30 15.61 -3.35
C ARG A 16 -18.38 15.71 -4.89
N THR A 17 -17.23 15.84 -5.55
CA THR A 17 -17.11 15.89 -7.02
C THR A 17 -16.99 14.51 -7.66
N LEU A 18 -16.89 13.44 -6.85
CA LEU A 18 -16.61 12.07 -7.29
C LEU A 18 -15.36 12.01 -8.20
N PRO A 19 -14.18 12.35 -7.66
CA PRO A 19 -12.96 12.45 -8.47
C PRO A 19 -12.60 11.10 -9.09
N MET A 20 -12.17 11.15 -10.35
CA MET A 20 -11.78 9.97 -11.14
C MET A 20 -10.26 9.75 -11.17
N VAL A 21 -9.48 10.66 -10.57
CA VAL A 21 -8.03 10.51 -10.37
C VAL A 21 -7.76 10.15 -8.91
N TRP A 22 -7.10 9.01 -8.71
CA TRP A 22 -6.91 8.37 -7.41
C TRP A 22 -5.41 8.18 -7.12
N TYR A 23 -5.03 8.25 -5.86
CA TYR A 23 -3.64 8.23 -5.42
C TYR A 23 -3.36 7.07 -4.46
N VAL A 24 -2.20 6.44 -4.61
CA VAL A 24 -1.68 5.48 -3.64
C VAL A 24 -0.87 6.28 -2.59
N PRO A 25 -1.15 6.14 -1.28
CA PRO A 25 -0.42 6.88 -0.25
C PRO A 25 1.05 6.45 -0.20
N PRO A 26 2.00 7.38 -0.02
CA PRO A 26 3.43 7.05 -0.01
C PRO A 26 3.83 6.35 1.30
N LEU A 27 4.74 5.36 1.20
CA LEU A 27 5.50 4.89 2.35
C LEU A 27 6.58 5.93 2.69
N SER A 28 6.91 6.07 3.98
CA SER A 28 8.02 6.91 4.44
C SER A 28 9.03 6.09 5.24
N PRO A 29 10.22 6.63 5.54
CA PRO A 29 11.07 6.05 6.57
C PRO A 29 10.33 6.01 7.92
N ILE A 30 10.78 5.12 8.81
CA ILE A 30 10.34 5.17 10.22
C ILE A 30 10.87 6.46 10.85
N GLN A 31 10.06 7.06 11.73
CA GLN A 31 10.51 8.12 12.63
C GLN A 31 11.62 7.54 13.51
N SER A 32 12.60 8.37 13.91
CA SER A 32 13.90 8.02 14.50
C SER A 32 13.86 7.20 15.83
N ALA A 33 13.16 6.08 15.88
CA ALA A 33 13.32 5.00 16.87
C ALA A 33 14.45 4.04 16.45
N ALA A 34 15.34 4.49 15.56
CA ALA A 34 16.62 3.84 15.28
C ALA A 34 17.62 3.97 16.44
N ASP A 35 17.33 4.78 17.47
CA ASP A 35 18.24 4.96 18.61
C ASP A 35 18.14 3.84 19.66
N ALA A 36 17.18 2.91 19.57
CA ALA A 36 16.95 1.94 20.65
C ALA A 36 16.57 0.53 20.21
N GLY A 37 17.08 0.01 19.08
CA GLY A 37 17.16 -1.45 18.81
C GLY A 37 15.86 -2.29 18.81
N GLU A 38 14.72 -1.70 19.15
CA GLU A 38 13.43 -2.34 19.29
C GLU A 38 12.59 -1.83 18.13
N LEU A 39 12.75 -2.48 16.97
CA LEU A 39 11.69 -2.46 15.97
C LEU A 39 10.48 -3.14 16.61
N GLY A 40 9.65 -2.35 17.29
CA GLY A 40 8.34 -2.74 17.78
C GLY A 40 7.50 -3.16 16.58
N SER A 41 7.66 -4.40 16.16
CA SER A 41 6.80 -5.03 15.19
C SER A 41 5.63 -5.57 15.98
N ASN A 42 4.44 -4.98 15.80
CA ASN A 42 3.20 -5.56 16.27
C ASN A 42 2.84 -6.74 15.36
N GLY A 43 3.70 -7.76 15.31
CA GLY A 43 3.64 -8.85 14.35
C GLY A 43 4.88 -8.91 13.44
N ILE A 44 4.67 -9.14 12.15
CA ILE A 44 5.75 -9.33 11.17
C ILE A 44 6.11 -8.02 10.46
N LEU A 45 5.14 -7.09 10.42
CA LEU A 45 5.28 -5.83 9.71
C LEU A 45 5.73 -4.70 10.65
N PRO A 46 6.51 -3.73 10.15
CA PRO A 46 6.77 -2.49 10.88
C PRO A 46 5.45 -1.80 11.23
N ASP A 47 5.39 -1.23 12.42
CA ASP A 47 4.24 -0.45 12.87
C ASP A 47 4.04 0.74 11.92
N VAL A 48 2.89 0.82 11.25
CA VAL A 48 2.63 1.88 10.24
C VAL A 48 2.50 3.24 10.90
N GLU A 49 2.14 3.22 12.17
CA GLU A 49 2.05 4.33 13.09
C GLU A 49 3.44 4.91 13.40
N SER A 50 4.52 4.15 13.20
CA SER A 50 5.92 4.61 13.34
C SER A 50 6.47 5.33 12.10
N LEU A 51 5.69 5.41 11.01
CA LEU A 51 6.12 6.11 9.80
C LEU A 51 6.27 7.62 10.04
N ARG A 52 7.35 8.19 9.50
CA ARG A 52 7.66 9.63 9.60
C ARG A 52 6.53 10.54 9.10
N ILE A 53 5.81 10.17 8.05
CA ILE A 53 4.65 10.94 7.58
C ILE A 53 3.45 10.60 8.47
N PRO A 54 2.86 11.57 9.18
CA PRO A 54 1.70 11.30 10.04
C PRO A 54 0.54 10.76 9.21
N VAL A 55 -0.03 9.61 9.62
CA VAL A 55 -1.16 9.00 8.91
C VAL A 55 -2.38 9.92 8.84
N GLN A 56 -2.58 10.76 9.86
CA GLN A 56 -3.67 11.74 9.88
C GLN A 56 -3.54 12.78 8.76
N TYR A 57 -2.31 13.17 8.41
CA TYR A 57 -2.08 14.10 7.30
C TYR A 57 -2.55 13.49 5.97
N LEU A 58 -2.21 12.22 5.72
CA LEU A 58 -2.66 11.50 4.52
C LEU A 58 -4.17 11.27 4.52
N ALA A 59 -4.77 11.02 5.69
CA ALA A 59 -6.20 10.83 5.82
C ALA A 59 -6.99 12.11 5.46
N ASN A 60 -6.51 13.27 5.91
CA ASN A 60 -7.11 14.56 5.57
C ASN A 60 -7.07 14.83 4.06
N LEU A 61 -6.07 14.29 3.35
CA LEU A 61 -5.92 14.48 1.90
C LEU A 61 -6.75 13.48 1.07
N LEU A 62 -6.85 12.23 1.52
CA LEU A 62 -7.29 11.11 0.68
C LEU A 62 -8.62 10.45 1.11
N THR A 63 -9.07 10.70 2.33
CA THR A 63 -10.17 9.96 2.96
C THR A 63 -11.04 10.83 3.87
N ALA A 64 -11.03 12.15 3.66
CA ALA A 64 -11.78 13.11 4.48
C ALA A 64 -11.52 12.97 6.00
N GLY A 65 -10.28 12.61 6.37
CA GLY A 65 -9.83 12.47 7.76
C GLY A 65 -9.95 11.06 8.35
N ASP A 66 -10.55 10.09 7.66
CA ASP A 66 -10.60 8.69 8.13
C ASP A 66 -9.26 7.98 7.89
N THR A 67 -8.55 7.63 8.94
CA THR A 67 -7.23 6.97 8.85
C THR A 67 -7.31 5.51 8.44
N LYS A 68 -8.45 4.83 8.61
CA LYS A 68 -8.56 3.38 8.37
C LYS A 68 -8.21 2.96 6.94
N PRO A 69 -8.71 3.61 5.87
CA PRO A 69 -8.39 3.20 4.52
C PRO A 69 -6.92 3.47 4.16
N VAL A 70 -6.33 4.53 4.73
CA VAL A 70 -4.90 4.84 4.55
C VAL A 70 -4.02 3.80 5.22
N LEU A 71 -4.28 3.47 6.50
CA LEU A 71 -3.55 2.42 7.22
C LEU A 71 -3.64 1.08 6.49
N ARG A 72 -4.82 0.72 5.98
CA ARG A 72 -5.00 -0.51 5.20
C ARG A 72 -4.13 -0.52 3.93
N ALA A 73 -4.10 0.59 3.18
CA ALA A 73 -3.28 0.68 1.97
C ALA A 73 -1.78 0.58 2.29
N LEU A 74 -1.31 1.28 3.33
CA LEU A 74 0.08 1.24 3.79
C LEU A 74 0.49 -0.16 4.28
N LYS A 75 -0.32 -0.80 5.13
CA LYS A 75 -0.09 -2.18 5.62
C LYS A 75 0.01 -3.17 4.46
N ARG A 76 -0.88 -3.08 3.46
CA ARG A 76 -0.84 -3.95 2.27
C ARG A 76 0.43 -3.78 1.43
N MET A 77 0.93 -2.55 1.27
CA MET A 77 2.20 -2.32 0.58
C MET A 77 3.40 -2.89 1.36
N LEU A 78 3.41 -2.75 2.69
CA LEU A 78 4.45 -3.34 3.53
C LEU A 78 4.38 -4.87 3.51
N ALA A 79 3.18 -5.45 3.54
CA ALA A 79 2.96 -6.89 3.44
C ALA A 79 3.54 -7.49 2.15
N MET A 80 3.24 -6.85 1.01
CA MET A 80 3.84 -7.22 -0.28
C MET A 80 5.37 -7.14 -0.24
N ARG A 81 5.93 -6.07 0.33
CA ARG A 81 7.38 -5.90 0.47
C ARG A 81 8.01 -6.99 1.34
N HIS A 82 7.36 -7.37 2.44
CA HIS A 82 7.81 -8.45 3.32
C HIS A 82 7.81 -9.80 2.60
N TYR A 83 6.70 -10.16 1.97
CA TYR A 83 6.57 -11.39 1.18
C TYR A 83 7.64 -11.50 0.09
N LYS A 84 7.80 -10.45 -0.73
CA LYS A 84 8.80 -10.44 -1.81
C LYS A 84 10.23 -10.48 -1.28
N ARG A 85 10.51 -9.88 -0.12
CA ARG A 85 11.83 -9.99 0.52
C ARG A 85 12.12 -11.44 0.95
N ALA A 86 11.19 -12.11 1.64
CA ALA A 86 11.38 -13.50 2.05
C ALA A 86 11.63 -14.42 0.84
N GLU A 87 10.90 -14.19 -0.25
CA GLU A 87 11.06 -14.96 -1.49
C GLU A 87 12.43 -14.70 -2.16
N THR A 88 12.83 -13.43 -2.28
CA THR A 88 14.03 -13.04 -3.05
C THR A 88 15.34 -13.15 -2.27
N VAL A 89 15.31 -12.94 -0.95
CA VAL A 89 16.50 -12.94 -0.09
C VAL A 89 16.68 -14.27 0.60
N ASP A 90 15.61 -14.79 1.21
CA ASP A 90 15.66 -16.00 2.02
C ASP A 90 15.30 -17.27 1.23
N GLY A 91 14.82 -17.12 -0.01
CA GLY A 91 14.36 -18.22 -0.86
C GLY A 91 13.14 -18.95 -0.30
N LYS A 92 12.33 -18.27 0.54
CA LYS A 92 11.20 -18.85 1.26
C LYS A 92 9.89 -18.17 0.92
N VAL A 93 8.83 -18.95 0.84
CA VAL A 93 7.46 -18.42 0.75
C VAL A 93 6.96 -18.13 2.16
N ASP A 94 6.77 -16.86 2.49
CA ASP A 94 6.24 -16.40 3.78
C ASP A 94 4.99 -15.54 3.59
N THR A 95 3.82 -16.14 3.76
CA THR A 95 2.50 -15.52 3.56
C THR A 95 1.93 -14.87 4.80
N ARG A 96 2.58 -15.00 5.97
CA ARG A 96 2.01 -14.54 7.25
C ARG A 96 1.67 -13.05 7.26
N ALA A 97 2.53 -12.22 6.65
CA ALA A 97 2.27 -10.79 6.49
C ALA A 97 1.11 -10.48 5.53
N LEU A 98 0.89 -11.33 4.53
CA LEU A 98 -0.24 -11.20 3.59
C LEU A 98 -1.56 -11.57 4.26
N GLU A 99 -1.55 -12.64 5.05
CA GLU A 99 -2.70 -13.11 5.84
C GLU A 99 -3.18 -12.03 6.81
N GLU A 100 -2.25 -11.34 7.48
CA GLU A 100 -2.55 -10.24 8.41
C GLU A 100 -3.36 -9.10 7.76
N VAL A 101 -3.16 -8.85 6.46
CA VAL A 101 -3.80 -7.77 5.70
C VAL A 101 -4.91 -8.25 4.75
N GLY A 102 -5.24 -9.55 4.84
CA GLY A 102 -6.24 -10.21 4.01
C GLY A 102 -5.91 -10.17 2.51
N LEU A 103 -4.64 -10.40 2.16
CA LEU A 103 -4.20 -10.58 0.77
C LEU A 103 -3.84 -12.05 0.53
N THR A 104 -4.13 -12.54 -0.67
CA THR A 104 -3.63 -13.84 -1.14
C THR A 104 -2.25 -13.68 -1.78
N GLU A 105 -1.53 -14.79 -1.91
CA GLU A 105 -0.26 -14.83 -2.64
C GLU A 105 -0.41 -14.35 -4.09
N ALA A 106 -1.45 -14.81 -4.79
CA ALA A 106 -1.76 -14.38 -6.15
C ALA A 106 -1.99 -12.87 -6.24
N GLN A 107 -2.73 -12.28 -5.29
CA GLN A 107 -2.92 -10.83 -5.23
C GLN A 107 -1.60 -10.09 -4.97
N ALA A 108 -0.72 -10.61 -4.12
CA ALA A 108 0.58 -10.00 -3.85
C ALA A 108 1.52 -10.06 -5.07
N GLN A 109 1.52 -11.16 -5.81
CA GLN A 109 2.28 -11.32 -7.05
C GLN A 109 1.77 -10.38 -8.15
N GLU A 110 0.45 -10.26 -8.29
CA GLU A 110 -0.16 -9.34 -9.24
C GLU A 110 0.11 -7.88 -8.87
N MET A 111 -0.04 -7.51 -7.59
CA MET A 111 0.39 -6.21 -7.07
C MET A 111 1.85 -5.92 -7.41
N TYR A 112 2.75 -6.89 -7.22
CA TYR A 112 4.17 -6.73 -7.56
C TYR A 112 4.40 -6.52 -9.06
N ARG A 113 3.69 -7.26 -9.92
CA ARG A 113 3.73 -7.07 -11.38
C ARG A 113 3.34 -5.63 -11.77
N TYR A 114 2.22 -5.14 -11.26
CA TYR A 114 1.72 -3.82 -11.64
C TYR A 114 2.42 -2.63 -10.94
N LEU A 115 2.93 -2.82 -9.72
CA LEU A 115 3.55 -1.74 -8.93
C LEU A 115 5.07 -1.68 -9.07
N ALA A 116 5.75 -2.82 -9.17
CA ALA A 116 7.22 -2.89 -9.15
C ALA A 116 7.82 -3.10 -10.54
N ILE A 117 7.28 -4.03 -11.33
CA ILE A 117 7.74 -4.26 -12.70
C ILE A 117 7.19 -3.17 -13.62
N ALA A 118 5.87 -2.97 -13.57
CA ALA A 118 5.16 -1.89 -14.25
C ALA A 118 5.50 -1.78 -15.76
N ASN A 119 5.38 -2.91 -16.47
CA ASN A 119 5.54 -2.97 -17.93
C ASN A 119 4.61 -1.97 -18.64
N TYR A 120 5.03 -1.45 -19.81
CA TYR A 120 4.31 -0.38 -20.48
C TYR A 120 2.84 -0.76 -20.78
N GLU A 121 2.61 -1.95 -21.31
CA GLU A 121 1.27 -2.47 -21.60
C GLU A 121 0.38 -2.65 -20.36
N ASP A 122 0.98 -2.88 -19.19
CA ASP A 122 0.28 -3.08 -17.93
C ASP A 122 -0.08 -1.74 -17.24
N ARG A 123 0.56 -0.63 -17.64
CA ARG A 123 0.32 0.71 -17.07
C ARG A 123 -0.84 1.45 -17.73
N PHE A 124 -1.09 1.21 -19.02
CA PHE A 124 -2.06 1.97 -19.81
C PHE A 124 -3.01 1.03 -20.57
N VAL A 125 -4.15 0.73 -19.97
CA VAL A 125 -5.24 0.02 -20.65
C VAL A 125 -6.28 1.04 -21.10
N VAL A 126 -5.96 1.78 -22.17
CA VAL A 126 -6.86 2.79 -22.77
C VAL A 126 -7.44 2.23 -24.07
N PRO A 127 -8.75 1.90 -24.12
CA PRO A 127 -9.38 1.41 -25.34
C PRO A 127 -9.47 2.51 -26.41
N GLN A 128 -9.60 2.13 -27.67
CA GLN A 128 -9.83 3.08 -28.75
C GLN A 128 -11.18 3.78 -28.56
N GLN A 129 -11.21 5.10 -28.80
CA GLN A 129 -12.46 5.84 -28.86
C GLN A 129 -13.18 5.47 -30.16
N SER A 130 -14.34 4.84 -30.04
CA SER A 130 -15.27 4.67 -31.15
C SER A 130 -15.95 6.03 -31.40
N SER A 131 -15.45 6.76 -32.40
CA SER A 131 -16.08 7.98 -32.93
C SER A 131 -17.18 7.65 -33.92
#